data_AF-K6ZB70-F1
#
_entry.id   AF-K6ZB70-F1
#
_cell.length_a   1.000
_cell.length_b   1.000
_cell.length_c   1.000
_cell.angle_alpha   90.00
_cell.angle_beta   90.00
_cell.angle_gamma   90.00
#
_symmetry.space_group_name_H-M   'P 1'
#
loop_
_entity.id
_entity.type
_entity.pdbx_description
1 polymer ?
#
loop_
_entity_poly.entity_id
_entity_poly.type
_entity_poly.pdbx_seq_one_letter_code
_entity_poly.pdbx_strand_id
1 'polypeptide(L)'
;MGVLYQYALDRKWCSGTLPVLSFTPQWFFSSLADKTEEQKMMNNYQDIAAQRQVECDERATYFDSQLRIFSKTNWITVLVPSLLGGLAGSGLFVDSSVYLLGLSASSWIAIGTLLAAILSAIHKGLNCDAHQAECRRLVQLYRALEIRYRTLAQIEMQNIVDQILALDAKLAALRQSQTATVSIDG
;
A
#
# COMPACT_ATOMS: atom_id res chain seq x y z
N MET A 1 7.71 -38.02 -40.39
CA MET A 1 6.47 -38.82 -40.35
C MET A 1 5.35 -37.95 -40.88
N GLY A 2 4.99 -38.17 -42.14
CA GLY A 2 3.99 -37.38 -42.86
C GLY A 2 2.65 -38.12 -42.91
N VAL A 3 1.57 -37.38 -42.77
CA VAL A 3 0.21 -37.87 -43.05
C VAL A 3 -0.39 -36.92 -44.07
N LEU A 4 -0.41 -37.37 -45.32
CA LEU A 4 -1.13 -36.77 -46.44
C LEU A 4 -2.62 -37.08 -46.26
N TYR A 5 -3.47 -36.06 -46.21
CA TYR A 5 -4.91 -36.21 -46.37
C TYR A 5 -5.31 -35.84 -47.80
N GLN A 6 -5.89 -36.82 -48.49
CA GLN A 6 -6.34 -36.78 -49.87
C GLN A 6 -7.84 -37.09 -49.90
N TYR A 7 -8.70 -36.10 -50.14
CA TYR A 7 -10.08 -36.31 -50.58
C TYR A 7 -10.45 -35.13 -51.50
N ALA A 8 -10.46 -35.36 -52.83
CA ALA A 8 -11.61 -35.82 -53.63
C ALA A 8 -12.57 -34.67 -53.97
N LEU A 9 -12.31 -34.06 -55.13
CA LEU A 9 -13.17 -33.12 -55.82
C LEU A 9 -14.24 -33.91 -56.60
N ASP A 10 -15.52 -33.72 -56.27
CA ASP A 10 -16.62 -34.09 -57.15
C ASP A 10 -17.36 -32.81 -57.59
N ARG A 11 -17.28 -32.53 -58.90
CA ARG A 11 -17.95 -31.40 -59.55
C ARG A 11 -19.15 -31.95 -60.32
N LYS A 12 -20.36 -31.66 -59.87
CA LYS A 12 -21.54 -31.59 -60.73
C LYS A 12 -22.15 -30.21 -60.68
N TRP A 13 -22.00 -29.51 -61.81
CA TRP A 13 -22.67 -28.26 -62.14
C TRP A 13 -24.13 -28.54 -62.47
N CYS A 14 -25.06 -27.92 -61.76
CA CYS A 14 -26.44 -27.80 -62.19
C CYS A 14 -26.76 -26.31 -62.37
N SER A 15 -27.04 -25.94 -63.62
CA SER A 15 -27.57 -24.65 -64.03
C SER A 15 -28.99 -24.48 -63.50
N GLY A 16 -29.15 -23.62 -62.50
CA GLY A 16 -30.44 -23.23 -61.93
C GLY A 16 -30.42 -21.74 -61.60
N THR A 17 -31.47 -21.05 -62.02
CA THR A 17 -31.74 -19.64 -61.81
C THR A 17 -31.47 -19.22 -60.36
N LEU A 18 -30.55 -18.27 -60.15
CA LEU A 18 -30.06 -17.87 -58.83
C LEU A 18 -31.13 -17.05 -58.08
N PRO A 19 -31.68 -17.53 -56.94
CA PRO A 19 -32.23 -16.63 -55.95
C PRO A 19 -31.09 -15.77 -55.39
N VAL A 20 -31.34 -14.48 -55.19
CA VAL A 20 -30.48 -13.59 -54.40
C VAL A 20 -30.56 -14.08 -52.95
N LEU A 21 -29.82 -15.15 -52.63
CA LEU A 21 -29.57 -15.57 -51.27
C LEU A 21 -28.59 -14.55 -50.69
N SER A 22 -29.11 -13.65 -49.87
CA SER A 22 -28.30 -12.83 -48.97
C SER A 22 -27.58 -13.78 -48.02
N PHE A 23 -26.42 -14.25 -48.46
CA PHE A 23 -25.49 -15.06 -47.68
C PHE A 23 -24.79 -14.13 -46.69
N THR A 24 -25.52 -13.66 -45.67
CA THR A 24 -24.87 -13.12 -44.49
C THR A 24 -24.26 -14.33 -43.76
N PRO A 25 -22.93 -14.44 -43.68
CA PRO A 25 -22.30 -15.56 -43.02
C PRO A 25 -22.59 -15.44 -41.52
N GLN A 26 -23.46 -16.30 -41.00
CA GLN A 26 -23.86 -16.30 -39.60
C GLN A 26 -22.66 -16.48 -38.65
N TRP A 27 -21.58 -17.13 -39.11
CA TRP A 27 -20.32 -17.29 -38.39
C TRP A 27 -19.54 -15.98 -38.17
N PHE A 28 -19.73 -14.97 -39.03
CA PHE A 28 -19.05 -13.68 -38.90
C PHE A 28 -19.60 -12.86 -37.72
N PHE A 29 -20.91 -12.92 -37.49
CA PHE A 29 -21.56 -12.22 -36.36
C PHE A 29 -21.24 -12.86 -35.01
N SER A 30 -21.11 -14.19 -34.94
CA SER A 30 -20.68 -14.87 -33.72
C SER A 30 -19.26 -14.45 -33.29
N SER A 31 -18.35 -14.23 -34.25
CA SER A 31 -16.97 -13.78 -33.95
C SER A 31 -16.90 -12.32 -33.47
N LEU A 32 -17.83 -11.46 -33.88
CA LEU A 32 -17.88 -10.06 -33.43
C LEU A 32 -18.50 -9.91 -32.03
N ALA A 33 -19.51 -10.71 -31.71
CA ALA A 33 -20.12 -10.73 -30.38
C ALA A 33 -19.09 -11.19 -29.32
N ASP A 34 -18.29 -12.21 -29.65
CA ASP A 34 -17.26 -12.77 -28.78
C ASP A 34 -16.18 -11.73 -28.40
N LYS A 35 -15.67 -10.99 -29.39
CA LYS A 35 -14.67 -9.92 -29.17
C LYS A 35 -15.20 -8.76 -28.32
N THR A 36 -16.50 -8.48 -28.37
CA THR A 36 -17.09 -7.37 -27.63
C THR A 36 -17.18 -7.69 -26.13
N GLU A 37 -17.53 -8.92 -25.78
CA GLU A 37 -17.59 -9.37 -24.38
C GLU A 37 -16.19 -9.49 -23.76
N GLU A 38 -15.20 -10.00 -24.51
CA GLU A 38 -13.80 -10.07 -24.06
C GLU A 38 -13.25 -8.66 -23.76
N GLN A 39 -13.47 -7.70 -24.67
CA GLN A 39 -13.06 -6.31 -24.47
C GLN A 39 -13.71 -5.68 -23.23
N LYS A 40 -15.02 -5.91 -23.04
CA LYS A 40 -15.77 -5.39 -21.89
C LYS A 40 -15.26 -5.98 -20.57
N MET A 41 -14.92 -7.26 -20.57
CA MET A 41 -14.38 -7.93 -19.39
C MET A 41 -12.98 -7.41 -19.04
N MET A 42 -12.13 -7.18 -20.05
CA MET A 42 -10.82 -6.58 -19.82
C MET A 42 -10.89 -5.17 -19.23
N ASN A 43 -11.77 -4.32 -19.76
CA ASN A 43 -11.96 -2.97 -19.22
C ASN A 43 -12.35 -3.02 -17.74
N ASN A 44 -13.20 -3.97 -17.34
CA ASN A 44 -13.57 -4.16 -15.94
C ASN A 44 -12.36 -4.52 -15.05
N TYR A 45 -11.44 -5.37 -15.53
CA TYR A 45 -10.23 -5.70 -14.77
C TYR A 45 -9.26 -4.53 -14.63
N GLN A 46 -9.15 -3.69 -15.66
CA GLN A 46 -8.36 -2.46 -15.60
C GLN A 46 -8.96 -1.46 -14.60
N ASP A 47 -10.29 -1.32 -14.56
CA ASP A 47 -11.00 -0.50 -13.58
C ASP A 47 -10.76 -1.00 -12.14
N ILE A 48 -10.81 -2.32 -11.93
CA ILE A 48 -10.48 -2.93 -10.62
C ILE A 48 -9.03 -2.62 -10.24
N ALA A 49 -8.08 -2.79 -11.16
CA ALA A 49 -6.68 -2.48 -10.90
C ALA A 49 -6.47 -1.00 -10.55
N ALA A 50 -7.14 -0.08 -11.27
CA ALA A 50 -7.10 1.35 -10.98
C ALA A 50 -7.69 1.68 -9.59
N GLN A 51 -8.80 1.05 -9.22
CA GLN A 51 -9.39 1.22 -7.89
C GLN A 51 -8.42 0.75 -6.78
N ARG A 52 -7.77 -0.41 -6.97
CA ARG A 52 -6.78 -0.95 -6.02
C ARG A 52 -5.53 -0.10 -5.93
N GLN A 53 -5.11 0.53 -7.04
CA GLN A 53 -4.01 1.48 -7.05
C GLN A 53 -4.31 2.67 -6.12
N VAL A 54 -5.48 3.30 -6.28
CA VAL A 54 -5.90 4.44 -5.44
C VAL A 54 -5.94 4.04 -3.97
N GLU A 55 -6.49 2.87 -3.66
CA GLU A 55 -6.53 2.37 -2.29
C GLU A 55 -5.13 2.20 -1.67
N CYS A 56 -4.17 1.67 -2.44
CA CYS A 56 -2.80 1.51 -1.98
C CYS A 56 -2.10 2.86 -1.75
N ASP A 57 -2.33 3.85 -2.61
CA ASP A 57 -1.77 5.20 -2.47
C ASP A 57 -2.33 5.93 -1.22
N GLU A 58 -3.64 5.87 -1.00
CA GLU A 58 -4.28 6.45 0.19
C GLU A 58 -3.70 5.85 1.48
N ARG A 59 -3.53 4.52 1.51
CA ARG A 59 -2.94 3.81 2.66
C ARG A 59 -1.48 4.17 2.86
N ALA A 60 -0.68 4.22 1.79
CA ALA A 60 0.72 4.62 1.87
C ALA A 60 0.85 6.06 2.43
N THR A 61 0.01 6.97 1.95
CA THR A 61 -0.01 8.37 2.39
C THR A 61 -0.45 8.52 3.84
N TYR A 62 -1.42 7.72 4.28
CA TYR A 62 -1.82 7.66 5.69
C TYR A 62 -0.64 7.28 6.61
N PHE A 63 0.07 6.19 6.31
CA PHE A 63 1.20 5.74 7.14
C PHE A 63 2.39 6.69 7.05
N ASP A 64 2.62 7.32 5.89
CA ASP A 64 3.66 8.34 5.74
C ASP A 64 3.38 9.59 6.60
N SER A 65 2.11 10.03 6.63
CA SER A 65 1.67 11.12 7.50
C SER A 65 1.90 10.79 8.99
N GLN A 66 1.54 9.57 9.42
CA GLN A 66 1.79 9.09 10.78
C GLN A 66 3.29 9.09 11.11
N LEU A 67 4.15 8.61 10.21
CA LEU A 67 5.60 8.66 10.38
C LEU A 67 6.11 10.08 10.59
N ARG A 68 5.53 11.06 9.90
CA ARG A 68 5.90 12.47 10.01
C ARG A 68 5.53 13.05 11.37
N ILE A 69 4.40 12.64 11.93
CA ILE A 69 3.97 13.01 13.28
C ILE A 69 4.93 12.37 14.30
N PHE A 70 5.13 11.05 14.23
CA PHE A 70 6.02 10.35 15.15
C PHE A 70 7.46 10.83 15.09
N SER A 71 7.98 11.16 13.90
CA SER A 71 9.32 11.71 13.76
C SER A 71 9.49 13.04 14.50
N LYS A 72 8.47 13.88 14.52
CA LYS A 72 8.50 15.16 15.27
C LYS A 72 8.42 14.90 16.77
N THR A 73 7.53 14.02 17.20
CA THR A 73 7.37 13.67 18.62
C THR A 73 8.62 12.99 19.17
N ASN A 74 9.25 12.09 18.40
CA ASN A 74 10.48 11.39 18.78
C ASN A 74 11.62 12.38 19.07
N TRP A 75 11.79 13.38 18.20
CA TRP A 75 12.78 14.43 18.43
C TRP A 75 12.55 15.16 19.77
N ILE A 76 11.31 15.47 20.11
CA ILE A 76 10.97 16.10 21.39
C ILE A 76 11.28 15.15 22.55
N THR A 77 10.86 13.88 22.48
CA THR A 77 11.04 12.91 23.57
C THR A 77 12.49 12.48 23.78
N VAL A 78 13.37 12.66 22.79
CA VAL A 78 14.79 12.36 22.93
C VAL A 78 15.57 13.62 23.32
N LEU A 79 15.30 14.74 22.67
CA LEU A 79 16.10 15.96 22.84
C LEU A 79 15.76 16.70 24.12
N VAL A 80 14.48 16.78 24.50
CA VAL A 80 14.06 17.48 25.74
C VAL A 80 14.63 16.81 26.99
N PRO A 81 14.52 15.48 27.19
CA PRO A 81 15.14 14.82 28.34
C PRO A 81 16.68 14.94 28.35
N SER A 82 17.32 14.89 27.18
CA SER A 82 18.78 15.03 27.09
C SER A 82 19.24 16.43 27.50
N LEU A 83 18.54 17.49 27.04
CA LEU A 83 18.82 18.86 27.46
C LEU A 83 18.51 19.08 28.94
N LEU A 84 17.38 18.58 29.43
CA LEU A 84 17.02 18.67 30.85
C LEU A 84 18.04 17.96 31.73
N GLY A 85 18.52 16.77 31.34
CA GLY A 85 19.57 16.05 32.05
C GLY A 85 20.90 16.82 32.09
N GLY A 86 21.29 17.44 30.97
CA GLY A 86 22.48 18.30 30.91
C GLY A 86 22.34 19.54 31.79
N LEU A 87 21.21 20.25 31.72
CA LEU A 87 20.93 21.42 32.55
C LEU A 87 20.88 21.04 34.03
N ALA A 88 20.21 19.95 34.38
CA ALA A 88 20.16 19.44 35.75
C ALA A 88 21.56 19.12 36.29
N GLY A 89 22.41 18.44 35.51
CA GLY A 89 23.78 18.13 35.89
C GLY A 89 24.63 19.39 36.07
N SER A 90 24.49 20.38 35.19
CA SER A 90 25.19 21.67 35.31
C SER A 90 24.68 22.51 36.49
N GLY A 91 23.40 22.38 36.83
CA GLY A 91 22.75 23.11 37.93
C GLY A 91 23.29 22.72 39.31
N LEU A 92 23.95 21.58 39.45
CA LEU A 92 24.63 21.18 40.70
C LEU A 92 25.77 22.12 41.10
N PHE A 93 26.29 22.92 40.17
CA PHE A 93 27.36 23.89 40.42
C PHE A 93 26.86 25.33 40.57
N VAL A 94 25.54 25.56 40.44
CA VAL A 94 24.94 26.90 40.55
C VAL A 94 24.66 27.22 42.01
N ASP A 95 25.02 28.43 42.42
CA ASP A 95 24.86 28.90 43.79
C ASP A 95 23.38 28.93 44.22
N SER A 96 23.10 28.58 45.48
CA SER A 96 21.75 28.24 45.96
C SER A 96 20.76 29.42 46.06
N SER A 97 21.19 30.63 45.69
CA SER A 97 20.46 31.88 45.88
C SER A 97 19.51 32.26 44.75
N VAL A 98 19.50 31.50 43.65
CA VAL A 98 18.65 31.80 42.48
C VAL A 98 17.23 31.23 42.66
N TYR A 99 16.26 32.15 42.73
CA TYR A 99 14.83 31.83 42.71
C TYR A 99 14.23 32.23 41.37
N LEU A 100 13.50 31.32 40.73
CA LEU A 100 12.82 31.58 39.47
C LEU A 100 11.33 31.24 39.66
N LEU A 101 10.43 32.20 39.35
CA LEU A 101 8.99 32.05 39.54
C LEU A 101 8.59 31.64 40.99
N GLY A 102 9.35 32.08 41.99
CA GLY A 102 9.06 31.80 43.40
C GLY A 102 9.47 30.40 43.89
N LEU A 103 10.11 29.59 43.05
CA LEU A 103 10.65 28.28 43.39
C LEU A 103 12.19 28.32 43.41
N SER A 104 12.80 27.53 44.30
CA SER A 104 14.26 27.36 44.31
C SER A 104 14.72 26.67 43.03
N ALA A 105 15.93 27.00 42.56
CA ALA A 105 16.54 26.31 41.41
C ALA A 105 16.57 24.78 41.59
N SER A 106 16.82 24.29 42.81
CA SER A 106 16.79 22.86 43.14
C SER A 106 15.42 22.20 42.90
N SER A 107 14.31 22.90 43.21
CA SER A 107 12.96 22.37 42.98
C SER A 107 12.66 22.26 41.49
N TRP A 108 13.04 23.26 40.69
CA TRP A 108 12.91 23.21 39.23
C TRP A 108 13.71 22.07 38.61
N ILE A 109 14.95 21.84 39.08
CA ILE A 109 15.78 20.74 38.62
C ILE A 109 15.14 19.38 38.96
N ALA A 110 14.62 19.22 40.17
CA ALA A 110 13.94 17.99 40.59
C ALA A 110 12.69 17.70 39.74
N ILE A 111 11.87 18.72 39.47
CA ILE A 111 10.68 18.58 38.60
C ILE A 111 11.11 18.26 37.16
N GLY A 112 12.10 18.97 36.63
CA GLY A 112 12.60 18.76 35.27
C GLY A 112 13.17 17.36 35.05
N THR A 113 13.94 16.86 36.01
CA THR A 113 14.49 15.49 35.97
C THR A 113 13.40 14.43 36.06
N LEU A 114 12.38 14.62 36.91
CA LEU A 114 11.22 13.72 36.99
C LEU A 114 10.45 13.68 35.66
N LEU A 115 10.16 14.84 35.08
CA LEU A 115 9.48 14.93 33.78
C LEU A 115 10.31 14.27 32.67
N ALA A 116 11.62 14.51 32.64
CA ALA A 116 12.54 13.87 31.69
C ALA A 116 12.53 12.35 31.82
N ALA A 117 12.51 11.82 33.05
CA ALA A 117 12.45 10.39 33.32
C ALA A 117 11.10 9.78 32.87
N ILE A 118 9.97 10.46 33.14
CA ILE A 118 8.64 10.02 32.70
C ILE A 118 8.57 9.98 31.17
N LEU A 119 9.01 11.05 30.49
CA LEU A 119 9.03 11.07 29.01
C LEU A 119 9.92 9.97 28.44
N SER A 120 11.08 9.72 29.04
CA SER A 120 11.99 8.65 28.61
C SER A 120 11.38 7.25 28.82
N ALA A 121 10.69 7.05 29.94
CA ALA A 121 9.99 5.80 30.24
C ALA A 121 8.82 5.57 29.27
N ILE A 122 8.03 6.60 28.96
CA ILE A 122 6.95 6.53 27.98
C ILE A 122 7.50 6.21 26.58
N HIS A 123 8.59 6.87 26.16
CA HIS A 123 9.20 6.64 24.86
C HIS A 123 9.71 5.20 24.71
N LYS A 124 10.36 4.65 25.75
CA LYS A 124 10.78 3.23 25.77
C LYS A 124 9.59 2.28 25.88
N GLY A 125 8.59 2.60 26.70
CA GLY A 125 7.43 1.75 26.97
C GLY A 125 6.51 1.59 25.77
N LEU A 126 6.36 2.63 24.95
CA LEU A 126 5.52 2.62 23.75
C LEU A 126 6.20 1.99 22.52
N ASN A 127 7.44 1.49 22.64
CA ASN A 127 8.19 0.89 21.52
C ASN A 127 8.09 1.73 20.23
N CYS A 128 8.22 3.05 20.34
CA CYS A 128 8.01 3.97 19.23
C CYS A 128 8.89 3.64 18.02
N ASP A 129 10.11 3.14 18.25
CA ASP A 129 11.03 2.72 17.19
C ASP A 129 10.51 1.50 16.43
N ALA A 130 9.92 0.52 17.13
CA ALA A 130 9.33 -0.66 16.49
C ALA A 130 8.09 -0.27 15.66
N HIS A 131 7.23 0.59 16.22
CA HIS A 131 6.08 1.13 15.49
C HIS A 131 6.52 1.94 14.26
N GLN A 132 7.55 2.78 14.39
CA GLN A 132 8.09 3.55 13.28
C GLN A 132 8.71 2.66 12.19
N ALA A 133 9.43 1.61 12.57
CA ALA A 133 9.97 0.63 11.63
C ALA A 133 8.85 -0.09 10.86
N GLU A 134 7.77 -0.46 11.57
CA GLU A 134 6.62 -1.11 10.97
C GLU A 134 5.87 -0.18 10.01
N CYS A 135 5.61 1.07 10.39
CA CYS A 135 5.00 2.04 9.48
C CYS A 135 5.85 2.24 8.21
N ARG A 136 7.18 2.32 8.31
CA ARG A 136 8.08 2.42 7.14
C ARG A 136 7.96 1.19 6.25
N ARG A 137 7.93 -0.01 6.85
CA ARG A 137 7.74 -1.27 6.13
C ARG A 137 6.41 -1.27 5.37
N LEU A 138 5.32 -0.84 6.02
CA LEU A 138 4.00 -0.77 5.40
C LEU A 138 3.94 0.23 4.24
N VAL A 139 4.52 1.43 4.39
CA VAL A 139 4.62 2.42 3.30
C VAL A 139 5.32 1.81 2.09
N GLN A 140 6.46 1.15 2.28
CA GLN A 140 7.21 0.51 1.19
C GLN A 140 6.39 -0.57 0.49
N LEU A 141 5.66 -1.40 1.25
CA LEU A 141 4.85 -2.48 0.68
C LEU A 141 3.64 -1.94 -0.10
N TYR A 142 2.94 -0.94 0.43
CA TYR A 142 1.82 -0.31 -0.29
C TYR A 142 2.28 0.39 -1.57
N ARG A 143 3.39 1.14 -1.52
CA ARG A 143 3.97 1.77 -2.73
C ARG A 143 4.39 0.72 -3.76
N ALA A 144 4.94 -0.42 -3.32
CA ALA A 144 5.28 -1.51 -4.23
C ALA A 144 4.04 -2.15 -4.88
N LEU A 145 2.93 -2.30 -4.14
CA LEU A 145 1.66 -2.80 -4.68
C LEU A 145 1.02 -1.79 -5.64
N GLU A 146 0.99 -0.51 -5.26
CA GLU A 146 0.48 0.61 -6.07
C GLU A 146 1.13 0.61 -7.46
N ILE A 147 2.46 0.52 -7.53
CA ILE A 147 3.19 0.50 -8.81
C ILE A 147 2.75 -0.69 -9.67
N ARG A 148 2.55 -1.87 -9.08
CA ARG A 148 2.14 -3.08 -9.82
C ARG A 148 0.71 -2.98 -10.33
N TYR A 149 -0.22 -2.48 -9.51
CA TYR A 149 -1.60 -2.23 -9.95
C TYR A 149 -1.67 -1.17 -11.04
N ARG A 150 -0.87 -0.11 -10.93
CA ARG A 150 -0.74 0.91 -11.98
C ARG A 150 -0.26 0.31 -13.30
N THR A 151 0.72 -0.58 -13.26
CA THR A 151 1.20 -1.29 -14.46
C THR A 151 0.09 -2.16 -15.07
N LEU A 152 -0.68 -2.88 -14.26
CA LEU A 152 -1.82 -3.68 -14.72
C LEU A 152 -2.95 -2.83 -15.32
N ALA A 153 -3.19 -1.63 -14.78
CA ALA A 153 -4.20 -0.72 -15.28
C ALA A 153 -3.82 -0.10 -16.65
N GLN A 154 -2.52 -0.01 -16.97
CA GLN A 154 -2.02 0.65 -18.18
C GLN A 154 -1.68 -0.32 -19.33
N ILE A 155 -1.37 -1.58 -19.01
CA ILE A 155 -0.86 -2.56 -19.98
C ILE A 155 -1.85 -3.72 -20.11
N GLU A 156 -2.28 -3.96 -21.34
CA GLU A 156 -3.04 -5.16 -21.71
C GLU A 156 -2.14 -6.40 -21.60
N MET A 157 -2.51 -7.33 -20.71
CA MET A 157 -1.80 -8.58 -20.49
C MET A 157 -2.75 -9.76 -20.62
N GLN A 158 -2.34 -10.79 -21.36
CA GLN A 158 -3.13 -12.00 -21.61
C GLN A 158 -3.54 -12.75 -20.32
N ASN A 159 -2.80 -12.56 -19.22
CA ASN A 159 -3.07 -13.18 -17.91
C ASN A 159 -3.37 -12.12 -16.82
N ILE A 160 -4.12 -11.08 -17.15
CA ILE A 160 -4.44 -9.99 -16.21
C ILE A 160 -5.17 -10.50 -14.95
N VAL A 161 -6.07 -11.48 -15.10
CA VAL A 161 -6.88 -12.03 -14.00
C VAL A 161 -6.00 -12.70 -12.95
N ASP A 162 -5.09 -13.58 -13.37
CA ASP A 162 -4.18 -14.28 -12.45
C ASP A 162 -3.25 -13.31 -11.71
N GLN A 163 -2.79 -12.26 -12.40
CA GLN A 163 -1.95 -11.23 -11.79
C GLN A 163 -2.73 -10.40 -10.76
N ILE A 164 -3.97 -10.01 -11.07
CA ILE A 164 -4.83 -9.30 -10.12
C ILE A 164 -5.09 -10.18 -8.89
N LEU A 165 -5.46 -11.45 -9.07
CA LEU A 165 -5.70 -12.38 -7.96
C LEU A 165 -4.44 -12.55 -7.09
N ALA A 166 -3.26 -12.65 -7.70
CA ALA A 166 -2.00 -12.77 -6.98
C ALA A 166 -1.64 -11.50 -6.20
N LEU A 167 -1.96 -10.31 -6.71
CA LEU A 167 -1.77 -9.05 -5.98
C LEU A 167 -2.81 -8.87 -4.86
N ASP A 168 -4.07 -9.22 -5.11
CA ASP A 168 -5.14 -9.16 -4.11
C ASP A 168 -4.86 -10.09 -2.94
N ALA A 169 -4.28 -11.28 -3.19
CA ALA A 169 -3.81 -12.17 -2.14
C ALA A 169 -2.70 -11.53 -1.28
N LYS A 170 -1.76 -10.80 -1.90
CA LYS A 170 -0.72 -10.07 -1.15
C LYS A 170 -1.28 -8.90 -0.37
N LEU A 171 -2.23 -8.16 -0.94
CA LEU A 171 -2.93 -7.07 -0.27
C LEU A 171 -3.73 -7.58 0.93
N ALA A 172 -4.43 -8.72 0.78
CA ALA A 172 -5.15 -9.37 1.86
C ALA A 172 -4.21 -9.81 3.00
N ALA A 173 -3.09 -10.46 2.67
CA ALA A 173 -2.07 -10.84 3.64
C ALA A 173 -1.49 -9.62 4.38
N LEU A 174 -1.27 -8.51 3.66
CA LEU A 174 -0.79 -7.26 4.25
C LEU A 174 -1.80 -6.68 5.25
N ARG A 175 -3.10 -6.65 4.89
CA ARG A 175 -4.17 -6.20 5.79
C ARG A 175 -4.26 -7.09 7.04
N GLN A 176 -4.16 -8.40 6.88
CA GLN A 176 -4.17 -9.34 8.00
C GLN A 176 -2.99 -9.13 8.95
N SER A 177 -1.79 -8.84 8.40
CA SER A 177 -0.62 -8.53 9.21
C SER A 177 -0.79 -7.26 10.05
N GLN A 178 -1.53 -6.26 9.56
CA GLN A 178 -1.80 -5.03 10.30
C GLN A 178 -2.79 -5.22 11.44
N THR A 179 -3.85 -6.00 11.21
CA THR A 179 -4.85 -6.27 12.26
C THR A 179 -4.24 -7.04 13.44
N ALA A 180 -3.27 -7.93 13.18
CA ALA A 180 -2.58 -8.66 14.23
C ALA A 180 -1.73 -7.75 15.13
N THR A 181 -1.09 -6.72 14.56
CA THR A 181 -0.28 -5.77 15.33
C THR A 181 -1.14 -4.88 16.22
N VAL A 182 -2.31 -4.45 15.75
CA VAL A 182 -3.21 -3.58 16.54
C VAL A 182 -3.83 -4.32 17.73
N SER A 183 -4.05 -5.63 17.63
CA SER A 183 -4.64 -6.43 18.72
C SER A 183 -3.70 -6.75 19.89
N ILE A 184 -2.40 -6.44 19.78
CA ILE A 184 -1.40 -6.73 20.83
C ILE A 184 -1.25 -5.56 21.81
N ASP A 185 -1.68 -4.36 21.41
CA ASP A 185 -1.48 -3.11 22.17
C ASP A 185 -2.76 -2.58 22.88
N GLY A 186 -3.81 -3.39 22.99
CA GLY A 186 -5.08 -3.06 23.67
C GLY A 186 -5.38 -3.99 24.84
#